data_AF-A0A842W640-F1
#
_entry.id   AF-A0A842W640-F1
#
_cell.length_a   1.000
_cell.length_b   1.000
_cell.length_c   1.000
_cell.angle_alpha   90.00
_cell.angle_beta   90.00
_cell.angle_gamma   90.00
#
_symmetry.space_group_name_H-M   'P 1'
#
loop_
_entity.id
_entity.type
_entity.pdbx_description
1 polymer ?
#
loop_
_entity_poly.entity_id
_entity_poly.type
_entity_poly.pdbx_seq_one_letter_code
_entity_poly.pdbx_strand_id
1 'polypeptide(L)'
;MKCYLCGGNGDIKQQKGRSVCKACFCRLLEKRIRKHARVNKLFSKDDRILVTGDVNKYLVKSILKDLPVKLFFKRKEDKKFIKEKNINKVVVEWTMDDENNRFMKGIFNDESYEKMPEKYVKLLIAVTDDEIKKFAEIKKLDFKENKKDKDVQGLLDKVEKKHPNIKYNLLRNIKGLNKLTDGS
;
A
#
# COMPACT_ATOMS: atom_id res chain seq x y z
N MET A 1 -19.51 -20.50 -5.62
CA MET A 1 -20.22 -19.53 -4.74
C MET A 1 -20.56 -18.28 -5.55
N LYS A 2 -21.65 -17.58 -5.24
CA LYS A 2 -22.01 -16.32 -5.93
C LYS A 2 -21.26 -15.13 -5.32
N CYS A 3 -20.97 -14.13 -6.15
CA CYS A 3 -20.41 -12.86 -5.72
C CYS A 3 -21.46 -12.08 -4.93
N TYR A 4 -21.15 -11.71 -3.68
CA TYR A 4 -22.12 -11.00 -2.83
C TYR A 4 -22.45 -9.57 -3.30
N LEU A 5 -21.68 -9.01 -4.24
CA LEU A 5 -21.86 -7.64 -4.75
C LEU A 5 -22.62 -7.54 -6.07
N CYS A 6 -22.49 -8.54 -6.94
CA CYS A 6 -23.10 -8.50 -8.28
C CYS A 6 -23.83 -9.79 -8.68
N GLY A 7 -23.87 -10.81 -7.82
CA GLY A 7 -24.55 -12.08 -8.09
C GLY A 7 -23.83 -13.05 -9.04
N GLY A 8 -22.76 -12.61 -9.73
CA GLY A 8 -21.96 -13.45 -10.66
C GLY A 8 -21.08 -14.51 -9.97
N ASN A 9 -20.13 -15.11 -10.68
CA ASN A 9 -19.24 -16.14 -10.12
C ASN A 9 -18.25 -15.52 -9.11
N GLY A 10 -18.31 -15.99 -7.86
CA GLY A 10 -17.47 -15.54 -6.77
C GLY A 10 -16.31 -16.48 -6.52
N ASP A 11 -15.15 -16.17 -7.09
CA ASP A 11 -13.95 -17.02 -7.04
C ASP A 11 -12.97 -16.61 -5.93
N ILE A 12 -13.08 -15.37 -5.42
CA ILE A 12 -12.14 -14.81 -4.44
C ILE A 12 -12.82 -14.69 -3.08
N LYS A 13 -12.29 -15.39 -2.07
CA LYS A 13 -12.71 -15.23 -0.67
C LYS A 13 -12.06 -13.99 -0.04
N GLN A 14 -12.87 -13.10 0.54
CA GLN A 14 -12.39 -11.98 1.36
C GLN A 14 -12.30 -12.37 2.84
N GLN A 15 -11.60 -11.56 3.64
CA GLN A 15 -11.36 -11.78 5.09
C GLN A 15 -12.62 -12.04 5.95
N LYS A 16 -13.83 -11.68 5.48
CA LYS A 16 -15.11 -11.95 6.17
C LYS A 16 -15.85 -13.19 5.66
N GLY A 17 -15.15 -14.11 4.96
CA GLY A 17 -15.74 -15.32 4.39
C GLY A 17 -16.65 -15.09 3.18
N ARG A 18 -16.82 -13.84 2.73
CA ARG A 18 -17.65 -13.49 1.56
C ARG A 18 -16.87 -13.70 0.27
N SER A 19 -17.54 -14.26 -0.73
CA SER A 19 -16.96 -14.49 -2.06
C SER A 19 -17.26 -13.32 -3.01
N VAL A 20 -16.27 -12.89 -3.79
CA VAL A 20 -16.39 -11.84 -4.81
C VAL A 20 -15.82 -12.29 -6.15
N CYS A 21 -16.38 -11.76 -7.23
CA CYS A 21 -15.81 -11.93 -8.56
C CYS A 21 -14.56 -11.04 -8.73
N LYS A 22 -13.72 -11.35 -9.73
CA LYS A 22 -12.50 -10.60 -10.05
C LYS A 22 -12.76 -9.10 -10.25
N ALA A 23 -13.81 -8.74 -10.99
CA ALA A 23 -14.16 -7.34 -11.25
C ALA A 23 -14.56 -6.59 -9.96
N CYS A 24 -15.40 -7.21 -9.13
CA CYS A 24 -15.81 -6.63 -7.84
C CYS A 24 -14.64 -6.52 -6.87
N PHE A 25 -13.73 -7.49 -6.86
CA PHE A 25 -12.50 -7.43 -6.08
C PHE A 25 -11.65 -6.21 -6.45
N CYS A 26 -11.31 -6.04 -7.74
CA CYS A 26 -10.54 -4.89 -8.21
C CYS A 26 -11.23 -3.57 -7.86
N ARG A 27 -12.55 -3.48 -8.04
CA ARG A 27 -13.34 -2.28 -7.72
C ARG A 27 -13.29 -1.94 -6.23
N LEU A 28 -13.38 -2.93 -5.35
CA LEU A 28 -13.30 -2.71 -3.90
C LEU A 28 -11.90 -2.22 -3.50
N LEU A 29 -10.86 -2.81 -4.07
CA LEU A 29 -9.48 -2.48 -3.79
C LEU A 29 -9.14 -1.06 -4.26
N GLU A 30 -9.48 -0.72 -5.50
CA GLU A 30 -9.34 0.64 -6.04
C GLU A 30 -10.10 1.67 -5.19
N LYS A 31 -11.33 1.36 -4.74
CA LYS A 31 -12.10 2.23 -3.84
C LYS A 31 -11.37 2.46 -2.51
N ARG A 32 -10.77 1.42 -1.92
CA ARG A 32 -10.04 1.53 -0.66
C ARG A 32 -8.79 2.41 -0.81
N ILE A 33 -8.02 2.20 -1.86
CA ILE A 33 -6.83 3.00 -2.18
C ILE A 33 -7.22 4.46 -2.45
N ARG A 34 -8.27 4.71 -3.25
CA ARG A 34 -8.76 6.06 -3.51
C ARG A 34 -9.25 6.75 -2.24
N LYS A 35 -9.96 6.02 -1.36
CA LYS A 35 -10.37 6.54 -0.05
C LYS A 35 -9.14 6.93 0.78
N HIS A 36 -8.12 6.07 0.81
CA HIS A 36 -6.87 6.35 1.52
C HIS A 36 -6.18 7.62 0.98
N ALA A 37 -6.03 7.72 -0.35
CA ALA A 37 -5.43 8.89 -1.00
C ALA A 37 -6.16 10.20 -0.67
N ARG A 38 -7.50 10.17 -0.71
CA ARG A 38 -8.35 11.33 -0.39
C ARG A 38 -8.28 11.74 1.08
N VAL A 39 -8.46 10.78 2.00
CA VAL A 39 -8.50 11.04 3.45
C VAL A 39 -7.17 11.59 3.95
N ASN A 40 -6.06 11.10 3.41
CA ASN A 40 -4.72 11.54 3.82
C ASN A 40 -4.16 12.68 2.94
N LYS A 41 -4.97 13.24 2.03
CA LYS A 41 -4.58 14.33 1.12
C LYS A 41 -3.21 14.08 0.45
N LEU A 42 -3.00 12.86 -0.08
CA LEU A 42 -1.69 12.43 -0.58
C LEU A 42 -1.19 13.26 -1.78
N PHE A 43 -2.10 13.91 -2.51
CA PHE A 43 -1.81 14.66 -3.73
C PHE A 43 -2.44 16.05 -3.69
N SER A 44 -1.73 17.03 -4.27
CA SER A 44 -2.07 18.45 -4.37
C SER A 44 -1.96 18.90 -5.83
N LYS A 45 -2.60 20.03 -6.17
CA LYS A 45 -2.73 20.49 -7.57
C LYS A 45 -1.40 20.77 -8.28
N ASP A 46 -0.35 21.17 -7.55
CA ASP A 46 0.95 21.55 -8.14
C ASP A 46 2.06 20.51 -7.94
N ASP A 47 1.69 19.28 -7.57
CA ASP A 47 2.68 18.24 -7.31
C ASP A 47 3.42 17.78 -8.57
N ARG A 48 4.72 17.53 -8.40
CA ARG A 48 5.62 16.93 -9.37
C ARG A 48 5.97 15.54 -8.87
N ILE A 49 5.27 14.54 -9.39
CA ILE A 49 5.19 13.21 -8.80
C ILE A 49 6.00 12.22 -9.63
N LEU A 50 6.99 11.58 -9.02
CA LEU A 50 7.61 10.38 -9.56
C LEU A 50 6.80 9.16 -9.14
N VAL A 51 6.38 8.35 -10.10
CA VAL A 51 5.67 7.11 -9.86
C VAL A 51 6.56 5.95 -10.26
N THR A 52 6.82 5.06 -9.31
CA THR A 52 7.55 3.81 -9.55
C THR A 52 6.63 2.61 -9.52
N GLY A 53 6.84 1.67 -10.45
CA GLY A 53 6.07 0.43 -10.54
C GLY A 53 4.77 0.55 -11.36
N ASP A 54 4.35 -0.56 -11.95
CA ASP A 54 3.22 -0.59 -12.89
C ASP A 54 1.86 -0.52 -12.18
N VAL A 55 1.75 -1.13 -11.01
CA VAL A 55 0.55 -1.04 -10.16
C VAL A 55 0.29 0.41 -9.76
N ASN A 56 1.31 1.10 -9.26
CA ASN A 56 1.20 2.51 -8.90
C ASN A 56 0.89 3.38 -10.12
N LYS A 57 1.54 3.14 -11.26
CA LYS A 57 1.26 3.86 -12.51
C LYS A 57 -0.22 3.74 -12.91
N TYR A 58 -0.78 2.54 -12.86
CA TYR A 58 -2.20 2.31 -13.14
C TYR A 58 -3.10 3.07 -12.15
N LEU A 59 -2.84 2.94 -10.85
CA LEU A 59 -3.68 3.53 -9.80
C LEU A 59 -3.60 5.06 -9.78
N VAL A 60 -2.39 5.63 -9.90
CA VAL A 60 -2.19 7.08 -9.90
C VAL A 60 -2.89 7.73 -11.09
N LYS A 61 -2.81 7.13 -12.29
CA LYS A 61 -3.56 7.62 -13.47
C LYS A 61 -5.08 7.60 -13.23
N SER A 62 -5.59 6.56 -12.56
CA SER A 62 -7.02 6.47 -12.22
C SER A 62 -7.45 7.46 -11.13
N ILE A 63 -6.57 7.78 -10.18
CA ILE A 63 -6.86 8.67 -9.05
C ILE A 63 -6.74 10.15 -9.45
N LEU A 64 -5.78 10.48 -10.31
CA LEU A 64 -5.42 11.87 -10.65
C LEU A 64 -5.91 12.31 -12.03
N LYS A 65 -6.88 11.60 -12.62
CA LYS A 65 -7.41 11.89 -13.96
C LYS A 65 -7.81 13.36 -14.16
N ASP A 66 -8.37 13.99 -13.11
CA ASP A 66 -8.92 15.35 -13.16
C ASP A 66 -8.08 16.38 -12.37
N LEU A 67 -6.86 16.01 -11.94
CA LEU A 67 -6.00 16.89 -11.13
C LEU A 67 -4.83 17.42 -11.97
N PRO A 68 -4.53 18.73 -11.98
CA PRO A 68 -3.51 19.33 -12.85
C PRO A 68 -2.07 19.09 -12.37
N VAL A 69 -1.68 17.83 -12.14
CA VAL A 69 -0.36 17.43 -11.62
C VAL A 69 0.62 17.05 -12.73
N LYS A 70 1.93 17.17 -12.45
CA LYS A 70 2.98 16.69 -13.36
C LYS A 70 3.42 15.28 -12.95
N LEU A 71 3.12 14.29 -13.79
CA LEU A 71 3.45 12.88 -13.55
C LEU A 71 4.71 12.46 -14.32
N PHE A 72 5.63 11.82 -13.63
CA PHE A 72 6.82 11.19 -14.20
C PHE A 72 6.80 9.70 -13.87
N PHE A 73 7.06 8.84 -14.86
CA PHE A 73 7.06 7.40 -14.68
C PHE A 73 8.48 6.85 -14.87
N LYS A 74 8.98 6.09 -13.89
CA LYS A 74 10.22 5.32 -14.01
C LYS A 74 10.06 3.96 -13.35
N ARG A 75 10.87 2.98 -13.75
CA ARG A 75 10.90 1.66 -13.10
C ARG A 75 11.50 1.70 -11.69
N LYS A 76 12.48 2.58 -11.45
CA LYS A 76 13.20 2.72 -10.17
C LYS A 76 13.38 4.19 -9.81
N GLU A 77 13.64 4.44 -8.53
CA GLU A 77 14.02 5.77 -8.05
C GLU A 77 15.38 6.18 -8.63
N ASP A 78 15.46 7.41 -9.12
CA ASP A 78 16.69 7.99 -9.65
C ASP A 78 16.89 9.38 -9.02
N LYS A 79 17.88 9.48 -8.13
CA LYS A 79 18.17 10.69 -7.37
C LYS A 79 18.57 11.87 -8.26
N LYS A 80 19.27 11.61 -9.38
CA LYS A 80 19.67 12.67 -10.32
C LYS A 80 18.43 13.25 -11.00
N PHE A 81 17.54 12.36 -11.46
CA PHE A 81 16.28 12.76 -12.10
C PHE A 81 15.33 13.50 -11.15
N ILE A 82 15.24 13.08 -9.88
CA ILE A 82 14.45 13.76 -8.86
C ILE A 82 14.89 15.21 -8.70
N LYS A 83 16.21 15.45 -8.66
CA LYS A 83 16.77 16.81 -8.56
C LYS A 83 16.52 17.61 -9.85
N GLU A 84 16.84 17.04 -11.01
CA GLU A 84 16.69 17.71 -12.31
C GLU A 84 15.24 18.14 -12.60
N LYS A 85 14.28 17.26 -12.28
CA LYS A 85 12.85 17.54 -12.51
C LYS A 85 12.16 18.17 -11.31
N ASN A 86 12.88 18.57 -10.27
CA ASN A 86 12.34 19.17 -9.04
C ASN A 86 11.13 18.38 -8.50
N ILE A 87 11.28 17.06 -8.36
CA ILE A 87 10.22 16.16 -7.93
C ILE A 87 10.00 16.33 -6.43
N ASN A 88 8.77 16.65 -6.03
CA ASN A 88 8.42 16.87 -4.63
C ASN A 88 7.77 15.63 -3.98
N LYS A 89 7.25 14.69 -4.78
CA LYS A 89 6.65 13.45 -4.28
C LYS A 89 7.09 12.22 -5.05
N VAL A 90 7.33 11.12 -4.34
CA VAL A 90 7.72 9.82 -4.90
C VAL A 90 6.74 8.76 -4.42
N VAL A 91 5.94 8.20 -5.33
CA VAL A 91 5.00 7.12 -5.03
C VAL A 91 5.73 5.78 -5.12
N VAL A 92 5.85 5.12 -3.98
CA VAL A 92 6.55 3.83 -3.82
C VAL A 92 5.56 2.67 -3.70
N GLU A 93 5.96 1.48 -4.10
CA GLU A 93 5.17 0.24 -3.96
C GLU A 93 5.24 -0.29 -2.52
N TRP A 94 4.77 0.51 -1.55
CA TRP A 94 4.84 0.19 -0.13
C TRP A 94 3.47 -0.20 0.41
N THR A 95 3.33 -1.44 0.87
CA THR A 95 2.05 -2.02 1.31
C THR A 95 1.86 -1.97 2.83
N MET A 96 0.72 -2.47 3.31
CA MET A 96 0.47 -2.69 4.72
C MET A 96 1.46 -3.66 5.36
N ASP A 97 1.81 -4.74 4.64
CA ASP A 97 2.71 -5.76 5.16
C ASP A 97 4.12 -5.19 5.31
N ASP A 98 4.55 -4.31 4.40
CA ASP A 98 5.82 -3.60 4.51
C ASP A 98 5.87 -2.70 5.75
N GLU A 99 4.80 -1.93 6.00
CA GLU A 99 4.73 -1.04 7.17
C GLU A 99 4.76 -1.82 8.48
N ASN A 100 3.96 -2.90 8.56
CA ASN A 100 3.90 -3.74 9.76
C ASN A 100 5.21 -4.48 10.00
N ASN A 101 5.84 -5.02 8.96
CA ASN A 101 7.12 -5.69 9.07
C ASN A 101 8.20 -4.73 9.55
N ARG A 102 8.26 -3.53 8.95
CA ARG A 102 9.21 -2.49 9.35
C ARG A 102 9.03 -2.07 10.82
N PHE A 103 7.79 -1.86 11.24
CA PHE A 103 7.50 -1.46 12.62
C PHE A 103 7.89 -2.56 13.63
N MET A 104 7.46 -3.81 13.39
CA MET A 104 7.78 -4.92 14.28
C MET A 104 9.28 -5.20 14.35
N LYS A 105 9.99 -5.06 13.23
CA LYS A 105 11.45 -5.17 13.20
C LYS A 105 12.10 -4.10 14.10
N GLY A 106 11.63 -2.85 14.02
CA GLY A 106 12.11 -1.77 14.89
C GLY A 106 11.95 -2.11 16.36
N ILE A 107 10.78 -2.64 16.76
CA ILE A 107 10.53 -3.10 18.13
C ILE A 107 11.51 -4.19 18.57
N PHE A 108 11.73 -5.21 17.74
CA PHE A 108 12.58 -6.35 18.14
C PHE A 108 14.07 -6.03 18.18
N ASN A 109 14.52 -5.07 17.37
CA ASN A 109 15.94 -4.69 17.30
C ASN A 109 16.28 -3.51 18.22
N ASP A 110 15.31 -2.97 18.96
CA ASP A 110 15.43 -1.71 19.70
C ASP A 110 15.92 -0.57 18.78
N GLU A 111 15.55 -0.65 17.49
CA GLU A 111 15.88 0.36 16.49
C GLU A 111 14.76 1.40 16.46
N SER A 112 15.13 2.68 16.53
CA SER A 112 14.16 3.77 16.39
C SER A 112 13.37 3.60 15.08
N TYR A 113 12.05 3.74 15.15
CA TYR A 113 11.19 3.68 13.98
C TYR A 113 11.44 4.91 13.10
N GLU A 114 12.40 4.83 12.19
CA GLU A 114 12.71 5.96 11.31
C GLU A 114 11.50 6.31 10.45
N LYS A 115 10.96 7.53 10.59
CA LYS A 115 9.89 7.97 9.71
C LYS A 115 10.42 8.05 8.29
N MET A 116 9.70 7.45 7.34
CA MET A 116 10.03 7.66 5.93
C MET A 116 9.90 9.16 5.61
N PRO A 117 10.81 9.74 4.81
CA PRO A 117 10.74 11.15 4.45
C PRO A 117 9.38 11.52 3.86
N GLU A 118 8.87 12.71 4.18
CA GLU A 118 7.52 13.17 3.76
C GLU A 118 7.32 13.20 2.25
N LYS A 119 8.40 13.31 1.48
CA LYS A 119 8.36 13.20 0.01
C LYS A 119 7.84 11.84 -0.48
N TYR A 120 7.89 10.78 0.33
CA TYR A 120 7.46 9.45 -0.10
C TYR A 120 5.98 9.20 0.19
N VAL A 121 5.26 8.80 -0.85
CA VAL A 121 3.82 8.52 -0.80
C VAL A 121 3.60 7.01 -0.82
N LYS A 122 3.13 6.46 0.31
CA LYS A 122 2.80 5.04 0.47
C LYS A 122 1.36 4.75 0.02
N LEU A 123 1.12 4.79 -1.30
CA LEU A 123 -0.24 4.67 -1.85
C LEU A 123 -0.91 3.34 -1.50
N LEU A 124 -0.14 2.25 -1.42
CA LEU A 124 -0.62 0.89 -1.21
C LEU A 124 -0.68 0.51 0.28
N ILE A 125 -0.46 1.43 1.21
CA ILE A 125 -0.43 1.12 2.65
C ILE A 125 -1.76 0.59 3.20
N ALA A 126 -2.87 0.80 2.48
CA ALA A 126 -4.21 0.35 2.88
C ALA A 126 -4.56 -1.08 2.44
N VAL A 127 -3.64 -1.79 1.80
CA VAL A 127 -3.84 -3.12 1.22
C VAL A 127 -2.66 -4.03 1.54
N THR A 128 -2.92 -5.34 1.60
CA THR A 128 -1.86 -6.35 1.82
C THR A 128 -1.17 -6.72 0.51
N ASP A 129 -0.03 -7.40 0.61
CA ASP A 129 0.67 -7.90 -0.56
C ASP A 129 -0.17 -8.91 -1.34
N ASP A 130 -0.84 -9.83 -0.65
CA ASP A 130 -1.72 -10.83 -1.26
C ASP A 130 -2.86 -10.19 -2.05
N GLU A 131 -3.43 -9.09 -1.53
CA GLU A 131 -4.46 -8.33 -2.21
C GLU A 131 -3.90 -7.68 -3.48
N ILE A 132 -2.69 -7.10 -3.42
CA ILE A 132 -2.06 -6.43 -4.56
C ILE A 132 -1.54 -7.41 -5.61
N LYS A 133 -0.96 -8.54 -5.23
CA LYS A 133 -0.58 -9.62 -6.14
C LYS A 133 -1.77 -10.08 -6.98
N LYS A 134 -2.87 -10.42 -6.32
CA LYS A 134 -4.11 -10.82 -7.02
C LYS A 134 -4.64 -9.71 -7.91
N PHE A 135 -4.56 -8.46 -7.47
CA PHE A 135 -4.97 -7.31 -8.27
C PHE A 135 -4.10 -7.17 -9.54
N ALA A 136 -2.79 -7.26 -9.39
CA ALA A 136 -1.81 -7.17 -10.46
C ALA A 136 -2.01 -8.31 -11.47
N GLU A 137 -2.21 -9.55 -11.00
CA GLU A 137 -2.53 -10.71 -11.85
C GLU A 137 -3.80 -10.49 -12.69
N ILE A 138 -4.89 -10.04 -12.06
CA ILE A 138 -6.17 -9.80 -12.75
C ILE A 138 -6.02 -8.69 -13.79
N LYS A 139 -5.23 -7.66 -13.48
CA LYS A 139 -5.01 -6.50 -14.35
C LYS A 139 -3.86 -6.67 -15.33
N LYS A 140 -3.12 -7.79 -15.27
CA LYS A 140 -1.91 -8.05 -16.06
C LYS A 140 -0.85 -6.97 -15.88
N LEU A 141 -0.56 -6.62 -14.63
CA LEU A 141 0.45 -5.63 -14.24
C LEU A 141 1.61 -6.33 -13.55
N ASP A 142 2.81 -5.79 -13.70
CA ASP A 142 3.98 -6.25 -12.95
C ASP A 142 3.95 -5.72 -11.52
N PHE A 143 4.12 -6.62 -10.55
CA PHE A 143 4.27 -6.29 -9.15
C PHE A 143 5.30 -7.23 -8.50
N LYS A 144 6.22 -6.66 -7.73
CA LYS A 144 7.18 -7.42 -6.95
C LYS A 144 7.16 -6.92 -5.51
N GLU A 145 6.95 -7.83 -4.58
CA GLU A 145 7.01 -7.52 -3.15
C GLU A 145 8.38 -6.99 -2.75
N ASN A 146 8.38 -6.07 -1.79
CA ASN A 146 9.61 -5.60 -1.18
C ASN A 146 10.26 -6.69 -0.35
N LYS A 147 11.59 -6.62 -0.23
CA LYS A 147 12.32 -7.51 0.68
C LYS A 147 11.95 -7.15 2.12
N LYS A 148 11.45 -8.14 2.85
CA LYS A 148 11.05 -8.05 4.25
C LYS A 148 11.85 -8.98 5.14
N ASP A 149 11.85 -8.71 6.43
CA ASP A 149 12.38 -9.64 7.41
C ASP A 149 11.46 -10.87 7.48
N LYS A 150 12.04 -12.06 7.26
CA LYS A 150 11.28 -13.31 7.13
C LYS A 150 10.72 -13.78 8.46
N ASP A 151 11.43 -13.56 9.56
CA ASP A 151 11.02 -14.01 10.88
C ASP A 151 9.87 -13.15 11.39
N VAL A 152 9.99 -11.83 11.21
CA VAL A 152 8.91 -10.89 11.51
C VAL A 152 7.68 -11.15 10.64
N GLN A 153 7.88 -11.38 9.33
CA GLN A 153 6.77 -11.70 8.43
C GLN A 153 6.08 -13.00 8.85
N GLY A 154 6.86 -14.05 9.16
CA GLY A 154 6.35 -15.33 9.62
C GLY A 154 5.55 -15.22 10.92
N LEU A 155 5.99 -14.37 11.85
CA LEU A 155 5.23 -14.06 13.07
C LEU A 155 3.91 -13.38 12.72
N LEU A 156 3.95 -12.29 11.94
CA LEU A 156 2.75 -11.54 11.54
C LEU A 156 1.72 -12.43 10.84
N ASP A 157 2.17 -13.34 9.96
CA ASP A 157 1.29 -14.26 9.25
C ASP A 157 0.70 -15.34 10.18
N LYS A 158 1.47 -15.84 11.15
CA LYS A 158 0.95 -16.76 12.18
C LYS A 158 -0.11 -16.10 13.06
N VAL A 159 0.10 -14.85 13.46
CA VAL A 159 -0.86 -14.11 14.29
C VAL A 159 -2.10 -13.75 13.48
N GLU A 160 -1.97 -13.30 12.23
CA GLU A 160 -3.11 -13.00 11.35
C GLU A 160 -4.00 -14.24 11.10
N LYS A 161 -3.41 -15.44 11.01
CA LYS A 161 -4.16 -16.69 10.90
C LYS A 161 -5.01 -17.00 12.14
N LYS A 162 -4.48 -16.72 13.34
CA LYS A 162 -5.20 -16.93 14.61
C LYS A 162 -6.19 -15.81 14.92
N HIS A 163 -5.83 -14.59 14.56
CA HIS A 163 -6.56 -13.35 14.84
C HIS A 163 -6.68 -12.52 13.56
N PRO A 164 -7.74 -12.74 12.75
CA PRO A 164 -7.94 -11.99 11.51
C PRO A 164 -8.00 -10.48 11.77
N ASN A 165 -7.39 -9.70 10.86
CA ASN A 165 -7.27 -8.24 10.90
C ASN A 165 -6.24 -7.68 11.89
N ILE A 166 -5.38 -8.50 12.49
CA ILE A 166 -4.33 -7.97 13.39
C ILE A 166 -3.41 -6.99 12.66
N LYS A 167 -3.09 -7.26 11.38
CA LYS A 167 -2.27 -6.36 10.55
C LYS A 167 -2.90 -4.99 10.34
N TYR A 168 -4.23 -4.94 10.19
CA TYR A 168 -4.97 -3.68 10.07
C TYR A 168 -4.99 -2.90 11.38
N ASN A 169 -5.21 -3.62 12.50
CA ASN A 169 -5.22 -3.02 13.82
C ASN A 169 -3.84 -2.48 14.20
N LEU A 170 -2.78 -3.23 13.89
CA LEU A 170 -1.41 -2.80 14.06
C LEU A 170 -1.15 -1.50 13.29
N LEU A 171 -1.40 -1.48 11.98
CA LEU A 171 -1.21 -0.30 11.14
C LEU A 171 -1.92 0.95 11.70
N ARG A 172 -3.16 0.79 12.18
CA ARG A 172 -3.94 1.89 12.77
C ARG A 172 -3.28 2.45 14.03
N ASN A 173 -2.63 1.59 14.80
CA ASN A 173 -2.04 1.93 16.10
C ASN A 173 -0.55 2.30 16.02
N ILE A 174 0.18 2.00 14.94
CA ILE A 174 1.61 2.34 14.77
C ILE A 174 1.88 3.81 15.13
N LYS A 175 1.06 4.74 14.64
CA LYS A 175 1.23 6.17 14.93
C LYS A 175 1.08 6.52 16.41
N GLY A 176 0.25 5.80 17.15
CA GLY A 176 0.07 5.97 18.59
C GLY A 176 1.18 5.30 19.38
N LEU A 177 1.55 4.08 19.00
CA LEU A 177 2.59 3.29 19.66
C LEU A 177 3.97 3.93 19.51
N ASN A 178 4.31 4.49 18.34
CA ASN A 178 5.57 5.21 18.15
C ASN A 178 5.75 6.40 19.09
N LYS A 179 4.65 7.07 19.49
CA LYS A 179 4.75 8.18 20.45
C LYS A 179 5.16 7.72 21.85
N LEU A 180 4.94 6.45 22.19
CA LEU A 180 5.30 5.88 23.48
C LEU A 180 6.77 5.45 23.49
N THR A 181 7.28 4.95 22.37
CA THR A 181 8.68 4.53 22.22
C THR A 181 9.63 5.71 22.04
N ASP A 182 9.19 6.81 21.42
CA ASP A 182 10.00 8.04 21.25
C ASP A 182 10.17 8.84 22.57
N GLY A 183 9.52 8.43 23.66
CA GLY A 183 9.52 9.10 24.97
C GLY A 183 10.15 8.29 26.11
N SER A 184 10.92 7.23 25.77
CA SER A 184 11.66 6.38 26.72
C SER A 184 13.14 6.70 26.69
#